data_AF-A0A291GC94-F1
#
_entry.id   AF-A0A291GC94-F1
#
_cell.length_a   1.000
_cell.length_b   1.000
_cell.length_c   1.000
_cell.angle_alpha   90.00
_cell.angle_beta   90.00
_cell.angle_gamma   90.00
#
_symmetry.space_group_name_H-M   'P 1'
#
loop_
_entity.id
_entity.type
_entity.pdbx_description
1 polymer ?
#
loop_
_entity_poly.entity_id
_entity_poly.type
_entity_poly.pdbx_seq_one_letter_code
_entity_poly.pdbx_strand_id
1 'polypeptide(L)'
;MRARIYQPARNAMQSGQGKTKQWHLDYAPASARDIDPLMGWTSSHDTQTQVRLKFDSKEHAIAYAKEHGIEYVVQEPHKRQHNVRAGGYGENFATNRRAPWTH
;
A
#
# COMPACT_ATOMS: atom_id res chain seq x y z
N MET A 1 -1.03 10.15 -18.88
CA MET A 1 -1.54 9.88 -17.51
C MET A 1 -0.64 8.79 -16.92
N ARG A 2 -0.03 9.04 -15.75
CA ARG A 2 0.95 8.13 -15.13
C ARG A 2 0.26 7.18 -14.16
N ALA A 3 0.67 5.92 -14.12
CA ALA A 3 0.19 4.93 -13.16
C ALA A 3 1.22 4.66 -12.07
N ARG A 4 0.75 4.20 -10.91
CA ARG A 4 1.58 3.72 -9.81
C ARG A 4 1.38 2.23 -9.63
N ILE A 5 2.46 1.48 -9.72
CA ILE A 5 2.54 0.05 -9.45
C ILE A 5 3.14 -0.17 -8.06
N TYR A 6 2.40 -0.79 -7.15
CA TYR A 6 2.84 -0.95 -5.76
C TYR A 6 2.12 -2.12 -5.05
N GLN A 7 2.64 -2.57 -3.90
CA GLN A 7 1.85 -3.37 -2.95
C GLN A 7 1.33 -2.45 -1.83
N PRO A 8 0.04 -2.52 -1.47
CA PRO A 8 -0.52 -1.65 -0.46
C PRO A 8 0.05 -1.94 0.92
N ALA A 9 0.30 -0.88 1.69
CA ALA A 9 0.74 -0.98 3.07
C ALA A 9 -0.37 -1.58 3.96
N ARG A 10 0.03 -2.23 5.05
CA ARG A 10 -0.91 -2.68 6.09
C ARG A 10 -1.58 -1.46 6.72
N ASN A 11 -2.89 -1.53 6.94
CA ASN A 11 -3.58 -0.52 7.74
C ASN A 11 -2.96 -0.46 9.15
N ALA A 12 -2.50 0.70 9.58
CA ALA A 12 -1.86 0.89 10.87
C ALA A 12 -2.75 0.40 12.03
N MET A 13 -4.05 0.64 11.95
CA MET A 13 -5.05 0.29 12.96
C MET A 13 -5.45 -1.19 12.98
N GLN A 14 -5.06 -1.99 11.98
CA GLN A 14 -5.49 -3.40 11.86
C GLN A 14 -4.30 -4.33 11.67
N SER A 15 -4.18 -5.39 12.47
CA SER A 15 -3.04 -6.33 12.39
C SER A 15 -3.01 -7.18 11.11
N GLY A 16 -4.12 -7.31 10.38
CA GLY A 16 -4.24 -8.19 9.21
C GLY A 16 -3.35 -7.80 8.03
N GLN A 17 -2.61 -8.78 7.48
CA GLN A 17 -1.70 -8.61 6.34
C GLN A 17 -2.25 -9.16 5.01
N GLY A 18 -3.47 -9.68 4.99
CA GLY A 18 -4.03 -10.35 3.80
C GLY A 18 -4.03 -9.47 2.54
N LYS A 19 -4.28 -8.16 2.71
CA LYS A 19 -4.36 -7.21 1.60
C LYS A 19 -3.00 -6.74 1.06
N THR A 20 -1.89 -7.01 1.74
CA THR A 20 -0.57 -6.46 1.36
C THR A 20 0.19 -7.33 0.36
N LYS A 21 -0.40 -8.45 -0.08
CA LYS A 21 0.29 -9.46 -0.92
C LYS A 21 0.15 -9.20 -2.42
N GLN A 22 -0.95 -8.59 -2.85
CA GLN A 22 -1.23 -8.35 -4.26
C GLN A 22 -0.54 -7.07 -4.74
N TRP A 23 -0.18 -7.05 -6.01
CA TRP A 23 0.30 -5.86 -6.70
C TRP A 23 -0.87 -5.08 -7.27
N HIS A 24 -0.80 -3.77 -7.16
CA HIS A 24 -1.84 -2.85 -7.61
C HIS A 24 -1.27 -1.90 -8.64
N LEU A 25 -2.05 -1.63 -9.69
CA LEU A 25 -1.84 -0.53 -10.62
C LEU A 25 -3.01 0.45 -10.43
N ASP A 26 -2.69 1.64 -9.93
CA ASP A 26 -3.63 2.75 -9.76
C ASP A 26 -3.23 3.89 -10.69
N TYR A 27 -4.19 4.52 -11.36
CA TYR A 27 -3.94 5.71 -12.17
C TYR A 27 -3.78 6.96 -11.30
N ALA A 28 -2.79 7.79 -11.60
CA ALA A 28 -2.70 9.11 -11.01
C ALA A 28 -3.79 10.03 -11.60
N PRO A 29 -4.38 10.93 -10.80
CA PRO A 29 -5.38 11.87 -11.28
C PRO A 29 -4.79 12.73 -12.40
N ALA A 30 -5.48 12.80 -13.54
CA ALA A 30 -5.09 13.69 -14.65
C ALA A 30 -5.64 15.10 -14.50
N SER A 31 -6.73 15.28 -13.76
CA SER A 31 -7.32 16.58 -13.47
C SER A 31 -7.49 16.78 -11.96
N ALA A 32 -7.52 18.04 -11.55
CA ALA A 32 -7.95 18.40 -10.20
C ALA A 32 -9.42 18.01 -10.00
N ARG A 33 -9.82 17.88 -8.73
CA ARG A 33 -11.21 17.70 -8.33
C ARG A 33 -11.81 19.07 -8.04
N ASP A 34 -13.07 19.24 -8.41
CA ASP A 34 -13.83 20.46 -8.20
C ASP A 34 -14.91 20.25 -7.14
N ILE A 35 -15.38 21.33 -6.53
CA ILE A 35 -16.51 21.30 -5.60
C ILE A 35 -17.73 21.81 -6.36
N ASP A 36 -18.78 21.00 -6.42
CA ASP A 36 -20.07 21.38 -6.98
C ASP A 36 -20.66 22.59 -6.21
N PRO A 37 -21.06 23.67 -6.89
CA PRO A 37 -21.48 24.91 -6.24
C PRO A 37 -22.85 24.83 -5.56
N LEU A 38 -23.68 23.84 -5.90
CA LEU A 38 -25.05 23.74 -5.37
C LEU A 38 -25.10 22.86 -4.11
N MET A 39 -24.54 21.66 -4.18
CA MET A 39 -24.60 20.64 -3.14
C MET A 39 -23.28 20.47 -2.38
N GLY A 40 -22.17 21.03 -2.88
CA GLY A 40 -20.85 20.92 -2.24
C GLY A 40 -20.16 19.58 -2.46
N TRP A 41 -20.61 18.77 -3.42
CA TRP A 41 -20.03 17.45 -3.69
C TRP A 41 -18.71 17.54 -4.44
N THR A 42 -17.79 16.61 -4.16
CA THR A 42 -16.54 16.51 -4.92
C THR A 42 -16.82 15.93 -6.31
N SER A 43 -16.69 16.76 -7.33
CA SER A 43 -16.83 16.45 -8.75
C SER A 43 -15.48 16.11 -9.39
N SER A 44 -15.50 15.25 -10.41
CA SER A 44 -14.34 14.92 -11.24
C SER A 44 -14.81 14.46 -12.62
N HIS A 45 -14.12 14.90 -13.68
CA HIS A 45 -14.30 14.35 -15.04
C HIS A 45 -13.38 13.16 -15.31
N ASP A 46 -12.39 12.91 -14.45
CA ASP A 46 -11.48 11.77 -14.53
C ASP A 46 -12.10 10.51 -13.90
N THR A 47 -12.50 9.57 -14.75
CA THR A 47 -13.06 8.27 -14.36
C THR A 47 -11.99 7.23 -14.04
N GLN A 48 -10.78 7.38 -14.57
CA GLN A 48 -9.71 6.39 -14.43
C GLN A 48 -9.21 6.29 -12.98
N THR A 49 -9.34 7.36 -12.20
CA THR A 49 -9.04 7.36 -10.76
C THR A 49 -9.89 6.39 -9.93
N GLN A 50 -11.01 5.91 -10.47
CA GLN A 50 -11.88 4.94 -9.82
C GLN A 50 -11.44 3.49 -10.07
N VAL A 51 -10.54 3.28 -11.03
CA VAL A 51 -10.08 1.95 -11.44
C VAL A 51 -8.84 1.56 -10.65
N ARG A 52 -8.86 0.33 -10.13
CA ARG A 52 -7.73 -0.31 -9.45
C ARG A 52 -7.56 -1.72 -9.98
N LEU A 53 -6.47 -1.94 -10.70
CA LEU A 53 -6.14 -3.25 -11.25
C LEU A 53 -5.27 -4.02 -10.26
N LYS A 54 -5.52 -5.33 -10.13
CA LYS A 54 -4.81 -6.22 -9.20
C LYS A 54 -4.05 -7.27 -9.99
N PHE A 55 -2.82 -7.54 -9.57
CA PHE A 55 -1.91 -8.48 -10.19
C PHE A 55 -1.24 -9.36 -9.14
N ASP A 56 -0.88 -10.57 -9.53
CA ASP A 56 -0.17 -11.50 -8.66
C ASP A 56 1.33 -11.19 -8.56
N SER A 57 1.91 -10.58 -9.61
CA SER A 57 3.32 -10.19 -9.64
C SER A 57 3.55 -8.76 -10.14
N LYS A 58 4.74 -8.23 -9.83
CA LYS A 58 5.21 -6.91 -10.31
C LYS A 58 5.36 -6.93 -11.83
N GLU A 59 5.85 -8.04 -12.36
CA GLU A 59 6.15 -8.24 -13.77
C GLU A 59 4.87 -8.21 -14.61
N HIS A 60 3.78 -8.83 -14.14
CA HIS A 60 2.49 -8.78 -14.82
C HIS A 60 1.92 -7.36 -14.86
N ALA A 61 2.02 -6.59 -13.77
CA ALA A 61 1.58 -5.20 -13.75
C ALA A 61 2.40 -4.32 -14.71
N ILE A 62 3.72 -4.54 -14.79
CA ILE A 62 4.60 -3.82 -15.72
C ILE A 62 4.31 -4.19 -17.17
N ALA A 63 4.09 -5.48 -17.46
CA ALA A 63 3.76 -5.94 -18.80
C ALA A 63 2.46 -5.30 -19.30
N TYR A 64 1.41 -5.31 -18.45
CA TYR A 64 0.15 -4.65 -18.75
C TYR A 64 0.33 -3.15 -19.05
N ALA A 65 1.09 -2.45 -18.21
CA ALA A 65 1.34 -1.02 -18.40
C ALA A 65 2.07 -0.74 -19.73
N LYS A 66 3.06 -1.56 -20.09
CA LYS A 66 3.81 -1.43 -21.36
C LYS A 66 2.93 -1.71 -22.57
N GLU A 67 2.13 -2.77 -22.53
CA GLU A 67 1.23 -3.16 -23.62
C GLU A 67 0.20 -2.06 -23.92
N HIS A 68 -0.29 -1.38 -22.88
CA HIS A 68 -1.28 -0.32 -23.00
C HIS A 68 -0.67 1.09 -23.15
N GLY A 69 0.65 1.21 -23.27
CA GLY A 69 1.34 2.50 -23.42
C GLY A 69 1.20 3.43 -22.20
N ILE A 70 1.02 2.87 -21.00
CA ILE A 70 0.82 3.61 -19.76
C ILE A 70 2.18 3.91 -19.13
N GLU A 71 2.53 5.19 -18.95
CA GLU A 71 3.69 5.58 -18.15
C GLU A 71 3.52 5.14 -16.69
N TYR A 72 4.54 4.55 -16.06
CA TYR A 72 4.40 4.00 -14.72
C TYR A 72 5.55 4.34 -13.76
N VAL A 73 5.27 4.22 -12.46
CA VAL A 73 6.27 4.19 -11.37
C VAL A 73 6.09 2.92 -10.60
N VAL A 74 7.19 2.22 -10.34
CA VAL A 74 7.17 1.10 -9.41
C VAL A 74 7.61 1.60 -8.04
N GLN A 75 6.80 1.34 -7.03
CA GLN A 75 7.17 1.49 -5.62
C GLN A 75 7.38 0.11 -5.01
N GLU A 76 8.56 -0.10 -4.46
CA GLU A 76 8.89 -1.38 -3.82
C GLU A 76 8.21 -1.50 -2.45
N PRO A 77 7.72 -2.71 -2.11
CA PRO A 77 7.04 -2.93 -0.85
C PRO A 77 7.99 -2.87 0.34
N HIS A 78 7.66 -2.07 1.35
CA HIS A 78 8.31 -2.14 2.66
C HIS A 78 7.75 -3.30 3.47
N LYS A 79 8.34 -4.49 3.29
CA LYS A 79 7.93 -5.70 4.02
C LYS A 79 8.37 -5.60 5.48
N ARG A 80 7.42 -5.87 6.39
CA ARG A 80 7.71 -5.97 7.82
C ARG A 80 8.51 -7.25 8.08
N GLN A 81 9.67 -7.12 8.72
CA GLN A 81 10.43 -8.27 9.19
C GLN A 81 9.69 -9.00 10.31
N HIS A 82 9.82 -10.32 10.35
CA HIS A 82 9.27 -11.09 11.45
C HIS A 82 10.04 -10.76 12.73
N ASN A 83 9.33 -10.38 13.80
CA ASN A 83 9.97 -10.08 15.07
C ASN A 83 10.18 -11.41 15.83
N VAL A 84 11.31 -12.06 15.57
CA VAL A 84 11.74 -13.26 16.29
C VAL A 84 12.43 -12.83 17.59
N ARG A 85 11.83 -13.18 18.73
CA ARG A 85 12.46 -13.01 20.06
C ARG A 85 13.27 -14.26 20.38
N ALA A 86 14.58 -14.14 20.52
CA ALA A 86 15.50 -15.27 20.64
C ALA A 86 15.22 -16.14 21.89
N GLY A 87 14.93 -15.51 23.02
CA GLY A 87 14.49 -16.17 24.27
C GLY A 87 12.98 -16.17 24.48
N GLY A 88 12.19 -15.83 23.45
CA GLY A 88 10.74 -15.90 23.46
C GLY A 88 10.08 -15.05 24.57
N TYR A 89 9.16 -15.67 25.32
CA TYR A 89 8.49 -15.01 26.45
C TYR A 89 9.41 -14.82 27.66
N GLY A 90 10.43 -15.67 27.83
CA GLY A 90 11.38 -15.62 28.94
C GLY A 90 12.23 -14.34 28.97
N GLU A 91 12.47 -13.71 27.81
CA GLU A 91 13.16 -12.41 27.70
C GLU A 91 12.45 -11.27 28.47
N ASN A 92 11.17 -11.42 28.82
CA ASN A 92 10.46 -10.44 29.63
C ASN A 92 11.03 -10.34 31.05
N PHE A 93 11.61 -11.44 31.58
CA PHE A 93 12.11 -11.55 32.95
C PHE A 93 13.64 -11.77 33.03
N ALA A 94 14.35 -11.68 31.91
CA ALA A 94 15.77 -11.96 31.87
C ALA A 94 16.57 -10.94 32.70
N THR A 95 17.51 -11.43 33.51
CA THR A 95 18.32 -10.61 34.43
C THR A 95 19.17 -9.56 33.71
N ASN A 96 19.48 -9.77 32.43
CA ASN A 96 20.25 -8.86 31.58
C ASN A 96 19.37 -7.83 30.83
N ARG A 97 18.06 -7.78 31.07
CA ARG A 97 17.15 -6.83 30.45
C ARG A 97 17.38 -5.43 31.02
N ARG A 98 17.62 -4.45 30.14
CA ARG A 98 17.93 -3.06 30.53
C ARG A 98 16.74 -2.24 31.03
N ALA A 99 15.52 -2.60 30.61
CA ALA A 99 14.30 -1.89 31.00
C ALA A 99 13.26 -2.91 31.51
N PRO A 100 12.53 -2.62 32.59
CA PRO A 100 11.49 -3.52 33.08
C PRO A 100 10.44 -3.77 32.00
N TRP A 101 9.84 -4.96 32.00
CA TRP A 101 8.71 -5.27 31.12
C TRP A 101 7.37 -4.81 31.71
N THR A 102 7.34 -4.59 33.02
CA THR A 102 6.20 -4.03 33.75
C THR A 102 6.19 -2.50 33.67
N HIS A 103 5.01 -1.94 33.92
CA HIS A 103 4.79 -0.50 34.08
C HIS A 103 5.59 0.09 35.24
#